data_AF-G9ZKC4-F1
#
_entry.id   AF-G9ZKC4-F1
#
_cell.length_a   1.000
_cell.length_b   1.000
_cell.length_c   1.000
_cell.angle_alpha   90.00
_cell.angle_beta   90.00
_cell.angle_gamma   90.00
#
_symmetry.space_group_name_H-M   'P 1'
#
loop_
_entity.id
_entity.type
_entity.pdbx_description
1 polymer ?
#
loop_
_entity_poly.entity_id
_entity_poly.type
_entity_poly.pdbx_seq_one_letter_code
_entity_poly.pdbx_strand_id
1 'polypeptide(L)'
;MSSRSNINWFQVTIWILLVEIIGMASALLSGNIREMYHSLTLPAFSPSGGVFGIVWPILYLFIGIVGYITWQNRQTHVVNATLFLAQLLLNFLWTIIFFNGSLFTIA
;
A
#
# COMPACT_ATOMS: atom_id res chain seq x y z
N MET A 1 22.61 -24.56 -5.81
CA MET A 1 23.29 -23.46 -6.52
C MET A 1 22.36 -22.27 -6.55
N SER A 2 22.64 -21.23 -5.74
CA SER A 2 21.85 -19.99 -5.74
C SER A 2 22.12 -19.25 -7.05
N SER A 3 21.21 -19.37 -8.02
CA SER A 3 21.18 -18.48 -9.19
C SER A 3 21.14 -17.04 -8.67
N ARG A 4 22.21 -16.27 -8.91
CA ARG A 4 22.17 -14.82 -8.68
C ARG A 4 21.22 -14.25 -9.71
N SER A 5 19.98 -13.96 -9.32
CA SER A 5 19.08 -13.18 -10.16
C SER A 5 19.69 -11.78 -10.31
N ASN A 6 20.01 -11.41 -11.54
CA ASN A 6 20.41 -10.03 -11.83
C ASN A 6 19.19 -9.13 -11.57
N ILE A 7 19.28 -8.26 -10.57
CA ILE A 7 18.21 -7.33 -10.23
C ILE A 7 18.02 -6.37 -11.40
N ASN A 8 16.81 -6.35 -11.96
CA ASN A 8 16.43 -5.39 -12.99
C ASN A 8 15.88 -4.14 -12.31
N TRP A 9 16.74 -3.16 -12.07
CA TRP A 9 16.38 -1.89 -11.41
C TRP A 9 15.29 -1.12 -12.14
N PHE A 10 15.22 -1.21 -13.48
CA PHE A 10 14.13 -0.59 -14.23
C PHE A 10 12.77 -1.20 -13.88
N GLN A 11 12.69 -2.53 -13.79
CA GLN A 11 11.47 -3.21 -13.36
C GLN A 11 11.13 -2.91 -11.90
N VAL A 12 12.12 -2.85 -11.00
CA VAL A 12 11.90 -2.46 -9.60
C VAL A 12 11.26 -1.08 -9.52
N THR A 13 11.79 -0.10 -10.26
CA THR A 13 11.23 1.26 -10.30
C THR A 13 9.80 1.28 -10.83
N ILE A 14 9.50 0.51 -11.90
CA ILE A 14 8.12 0.40 -12.41
C ILE A 14 7.18 -0.12 -11.32
N TRP A 15 7.58 -1.15 -10.58
CA TRP A 15 6.75 -1.71 -9.51
C TRP A 15 6.51 -0.72 -8.38
N ILE A 16 7.54 0.03 -7.98
CA ILE A 16 7.41 1.09 -6.97
C ILE A 16 6.42 2.16 -7.45
N LEU A 17 6.61 2.69 -8.66
CA LEU A 17 5.73 3.72 -9.22
C LEU A 17 4.28 3.23 -9.33
N LEU A 18 4.08 1.98 -9.75
CA LEU A 18 2.75 1.38 -9.84
C LEU A 18 2.07 1.33 -8.47
N VAL A 19 2.77 0.89 -7.42
CA VAL A 19 2.20 0.79 -6.07
C VAL A 19 1.93 2.18 -5.47
N GLU A 20 2.83 3.14 -5.69
CA GLU A 20 2.61 4.54 -5.28
C GLU A 20 1.36 5.14 -5.95
N ILE A 21 1.19 4.93 -7.25
CA ILE A 21 0.01 5.40 -7.99
C ILE A 21 -1.27 4.76 -7.45
N ILE A 22 -1.25 3.47 -7.13
CA ILE A 22 -2.39 2.77 -6.49
C ILE A 22 -2.71 3.39 -5.14
N GLY A 23 -1.69 3.65 -4.31
CA GLY A 23 -1.83 4.31 -3.02
C GLY A 23 -2.40 5.73 -3.12
N MET A 24 -1.90 6.51 -4.08
CA MET A 24 -2.42 7.85 -4.39
C MET A 24 -3.88 7.80 -4.86
N ALA A 25 -4.22 6.85 -5.74
CA ALA A 25 -5.58 6.66 -6.20
C ALA A 25 -6.53 6.28 -5.04
N SER A 26 -6.10 5.39 -4.14
CA SER A 26 -6.83 5.06 -2.92
C SER A 26 -7.13 6.31 -2.09
N ALA A 27 -6.11 7.15 -1.84
CA ALA A 27 -6.25 8.38 -1.08
C ALA A 27 -7.20 9.39 -1.75
N LEU A 28 -7.13 9.55 -3.08
CA LEU A 28 -8.02 10.44 -3.84
C LEU A 28 -9.49 9.98 -3.80
N LEU A 29 -9.72 8.67 -3.87
CA LEU A 29 -11.06 8.09 -3.81
C LEU A 29 -11.64 8.09 -2.39
N SER A 30 -10.82 8.36 -1.38
CA SER A 30 -11.21 8.35 0.03
C SER A 30 -11.88 9.65 0.52
N GLY A 31 -12.02 10.67 -0.34
CA GLY A 31 -12.61 11.94 0.03
C GLY A 31 -11.69 12.80 0.90
N ASN A 32 -12.25 13.60 1.81
CA ASN A 32 -11.48 14.51 2.65
C ASN A 32 -10.91 13.81 3.90
N ILE A 33 -9.85 13.02 3.69
CA ILE A 33 -9.13 12.29 4.75
C ILE A 33 -8.77 13.20 5.93
N ARG A 34 -8.27 14.41 5.66
CA ARG A 34 -7.79 15.33 6.71
C ARG A 34 -8.94 15.81 7.59
N GLU A 35 -10.03 16.26 6.99
CA GLU A 35 -11.20 16.72 7.73
C GLU A 35 -11.80 15.61 8.58
N MET A 36 -11.95 14.41 8.01
CA MET A 36 -12.47 13.26 8.76
C MET A 36 -11.53 12.85 9.89
N TYR A 37 -10.21 12.83 9.67
CA TYR A 37 -9.26 12.50 10.73
C TYR A 37 -9.34 13.48 11.90
N HIS A 38 -9.55 14.77 11.63
CA HIS A 38 -9.70 15.80 12.66
C HIS A 38 -11.05 15.78 13.39
N SER A 39 -12.09 15.16 12.81
CA SER A 39 -13.40 15.03 13.48
C SER A 39 -13.44 13.86 14.46
N LEU A 40 -12.48 12.93 14.41
CA LEU A 40 -12.41 11.79 15.31
C LEU A 40 -11.90 12.18 16.70
N THR A 41 -12.44 11.51 17.71
CA THR A 41 -11.85 11.53 19.06
C THR A 41 -10.67 10.56 19.09
N LEU A 42 -9.47 11.10 18.92
CA LEU A 42 -8.23 10.32 18.82
C LEU A 42 -7.63 10.08 20.22
N PRO A 43 -7.07 8.88 20.49
CA PRO A 43 -6.26 8.67 21.70
C PRO A 43 -4.95 9.47 21.66
N ALA A 44 -4.34 9.69 22.82
CA ALA A 44 -3.15 10.54 22.96
C ALA A 44 -1.91 10.06 22.17
N PHE A 45 -1.86 8.78 21.79
CA PHE A 45 -0.77 8.18 21.01
C PHE A 45 -1.04 8.18 19.50
N SER A 46 -2.16 8.72 19.04
CA SER A 46 -2.43 8.84 17.61
C SER A 46 -1.46 9.81 16.95
N PRO A 47 -0.81 9.42 15.83
CA PRO A 47 0.13 10.28 15.13
C PRO A 47 -0.59 11.49 14.52
N SER A 48 0.12 12.61 14.34
CA SER A 48 -0.47 13.74 13.63
C SER A 48 -0.72 13.41 12.16
N GLY A 49 -1.70 14.08 11.54
CA GLY A 49 -2.07 13.83 10.13
C GLY A 49 -0.90 13.88 9.13
N GLY A 50 0.11 14.71 9.39
CA GLY A 50 1.30 14.82 8.55
C GLY A 50 2.18 13.56 8.54
N VAL A 51 2.16 12.76 9.60
CA VAL A 51 2.95 11.51 9.70
C VAL A 51 2.50 10.51 8.64
N PHE A 52 1.19 10.45 8.34
CA PHE A 52 0.67 9.57 7.30
C PHE A 52 1.24 9.89 5.91
N GLY A 53 1.46 11.16 5.60
CA GLY A 53 2.08 11.60 4.35
C GLY A 53 3.54 11.16 4.19
N ILE A 54 4.22 10.81 5.28
CA ILE A 54 5.61 10.32 5.28
C ILE A 54 5.65 8.80 5.27
N VAL A 55 4.85 8.17 6.13
CA VAL A 55 4.90 6.72 6.34
C VAL A 55 4.34 5.96 5.13
N TRP A 56 3.25 6.43 4.53
CA TRP A 56 2.61 5.70 3.42
C TRP A 56 3.50 5.56 2.18
N PRO A 57 4.18 6.61 1.68
CA PRO A 57 5.15 6.45 0.59
C PRO A 57 6.28 5.47 0.92
N ILE A 58 6.79 5.48 2.15
CA ILE A 58 7.83 4.53 2.58
C ILE A 58 7.30 3.09 2.55
N LEU A 59 6.05 2.87 3.00
CA LEU A 59 5.42 1.57 2.91
C LEU A 59 5.19 1.14 1.46
N TYR A 60 4.71 2.04 0.60
CA TYR A 60 4.48 1.77 -0.83
C TYR A 60 5.77 1.50 -1.59
N LEU A 61 6.87 2.15 -1.24
CA LEU A 61 8.22 1.80 -1.70
C LEU A 61 8.57 0.35 -1.39
N PHE A 62 8.38 -0.08 -0.14
CA PHE A 62 8.69 -1.47 0.25
C PHE A 62 7.73 -2.48 -0.39
N ILE A 63 6.44 -2.16 -0.47
CA ILE A 63 5.44 -3.01 -1.15
C ILE A 63 5.79 -3.15 -2.64
N GLY A 64 6.24 -2.08 -3.30
CA GLY A 64 6.72 -2.12 -4.69
C GLY A 64 7.92 -3.06 -4.86
N ILE A 65 8.90 -2.98 -3.97
CA ILE A 65 10.07 -3.89 -3.97
C ILE A 65 9.62 -5.34 -3.79
N VAL A 66 8.72 -5.61 -2.83
CA VAL A 66 8.14 -6.94 -2.61
C VAL A 66 7.34 -7.42 -3.82
N GLY A 67 6.61 -6.52 -4.49
CA GLY A 67 5.88 -6.78 -5.72
C GLY A 67 6.80 -7.26 -6.83
N TYR A 68 7.91 -6.56 -7.06
CA TYR A 68 8.95 -6.99 -8.00
C TYR A 68 9.46 -8.39 -7.68
N ILE A 69 9.90 -8.63 -6.44
CA ILE A 69 10.46 -9.93 -6.01
C ILE A 69 9.43 -11.06 -6.19
N THR A 70 8.18 -10.80 -5.82
CA THR A 70 7.10 -11.77 -5.91
C THR A 70 6.76 -12.08 -7.37
N TRP A 71 6.72 -11.06 -8.23
CA TRP A 71 6.37 -11.23 -9.64
C TRP A 71 7.42 -12.01 -10.42
N GLN A 72 8.71 -11.86 -10.08
CA GLN A 72 9.78 -12.63 -10.70
C GLN A 72 9.67 -14.13 -10.42
N ASN A 73 9.11 -14.50 -9.27
CA ASN A 73 8.97 -15.90 -8.84
C ASN A 73 7.52 -16.43 -8.97
N ARG A 74 6.63 -15.71 -9.65
CA ARG A 74 5.19 -16.02 -9.68
C ARG A 74 4.84 -17.38 -10.28
N GLN A 75 5.66 -17.91 -11.19
CA GLN A 75 5.41 -19.20 -11.84
C GLN A 75 5.68 -20.39 -10.90
N THR A 76 6.65 -20.24 -9.99
CA THR A 76 7.01 -21.28 -9.01
C THR A 76 6.28 -21.09 -7.69
N HIS A 77 5.93 -19.85 -7.34
CA HIS A 77 5.26 -19.48 -6.09
C HIS A 77 3.96 -18.72 -6.34
N VAL A 78 3.00 -19.36 -7.03
CA VAL A 78 1.71 -18.76 -7.39
C VAL A 78 0.96 -18.22 -6.17
N VAL A 79 0.98 -18.97 -5.06
CA VAL A 79 0.32 -18.56 -3.80
C VAL A 79 0.84 -17.22 -3.30
N ASN A 80 2.14 -16.97 -3.38
CA ASN A 80 2.73 -15.70 -2.94
C ASN A 80 2.24 -14.53 -3.82
N ALA A 81 2.13 -14.74 -5.13
CA ALA A 81 1.59 -13.74 -6.04
C ALA A 81 0.11 -13.45 -5.76
N THR A 82 -0.70 -14.48 -5.49
CA THR A 82 -2.10 -14.31 -5.10
C THR A 82 -2.25 -13.55 -3.78
N LEU A 83 -1.46 -13.90 -2.76
CA LEU A 83 -1.47 -13.21 -1.47
C LEU A 83 -1.01 -11.76 -1.60
N PHE A 84 0.00 -11.48 -2.42
CA PHE A 84 0.44 -10.11 -2.70
C PHE A 84 -0.67 -9.28 -3.35
N LEU A 85 -1.35 -9.83 -4.38
CA LEU A 85 -2.46 -9.12 -5.03
C LEU A 85 -3.65 -8.90 -4.08
N ALA A 86 -3.97 -9.89 -3.24
CA ALA A 86 -5.00 -9.75 -2.22
C ALA A 86 -4.63 -8.67 -1.19
N GLN A 87 -3.38 -8.67 -0.72
CA GLN A 87 -2.85 -7.66 0.20
C GLN A 87 -2.94 -6.25 -0.41
N LEU A 88 -2.55 -6.10 -1.68
CA LEU A 88 -2.59 -4.81 -2.38
C LEU A 88 -4.03 -4.33 -2.59
N LEU A 89 -4.96 -5.23 -2.93
CA LEU A 89 -6.38 -4.92 -3.07
C LEU A 89 -7.01 -4.49 -1.73
N LEU A 90 -6.75 -5.25 -0.66
CA LEU A 90 -7.23 -4.91 0.68
C LEU A 90 -6.66 -3.56 1.12
N ASN A 91 -5.37 -3.33 0.89
CA ASN A 91 -4.72 -2.05 1.20
C ASN A 91 -5.33 -0.87 0.43
N PHE A 92 -5.62 -1.05 -0.87
CA PHE A 92 -6.28 -0.05 -1.69
C PHE A 92 -7.70 0.26 -1.19
N LEU A 93 -8.48 -0.77 -0.86
CA LEU A 93 -9.87 -0.60 -0.41
C LEU A 93 -9.95 0.01 0.99
N TRP A 94 -9.00 -0.33 1.87
CA TRP A 94 -8.99 0.07 3.28
C TRP A 94 -9.19 1.57 3.48
N THR A 95 -8.39 2.40 2.79
CA THR A 95 -8.49 3.85 2.93
C THR A 95 -9.87 4.35 2.51
N ILE A 96 -10.46 3.78 1.46
CA ILE A 96 -11.75 4.20 0.91
C ILE A 96 -12.87 3.83 1.91
N ILE A 97 -12.90 2.58 2.39
CA ILE A 97 -13.95 2.15 3.31
C ILE A 97 -13.85 2.84 4.67
N PHE A 98 -12.63 3.12 5.15
CA PHE A 98 -12.41 3.82 6.42
C PHE A 98 -12.79 5.29 6.32
N PHE A 99 -12.25 6.00 5.32
CA PHE A 99 -12.35 7.46 5.25
C PHE A 99 -13.57 7.98 4.48
N ASN A 100 -14.00 7.28 3.43
CA ASN A 100 -15.21 7.66 2.70
C ASN A 100 -16.43 6.94 3.27
N GLY A 101 -16.30 5.65 3.55
CA GLY A 101 -17.39 4.81 4.05
C GLY A 101 -17.69 4.95 5.55
N SER A 102 -16.80 5.59 6.33
CA SER A 102 -16.91 5.70 7.80
C SER A 102 -17.07 4.35 8.53
N LEU A 103 -16.53 3.27 7.95
CA LEU A 103 -16.66 1.89 8.46
C LEU A 103 -15.56 1.53 9.47
N PHE A 104 -15.48 2.24 10.59
CA PHE A 104 -14.35 2.17 11.53
C PHE A 104 -14.14 0.82 12.25
N THR A 105 -15.13 -0.08 12.23
CA THR A 105 -15.05 -1.37 12.96
C THR A 105 -14.57 -2.53 12.11
N ILE A 106 -14.75 -2.45 10.78
CA ILE A 106 -14.40 -3.53 9.84
C ILE A 106 -13.27 -3.16 8.90
N ALA A 107 -12.90 -1.88 8.87
CA ALA A 107 -11.71 -1.37 8.21
C ALA A 107 -10.49 -1.56 9.12
#